data_AF-A0A963LF12-F1
#
_entry.id   AF-A0A963LF12-F1
#
_cell.length_a   1.000
_cell.length_b   1.000
_cell.length_c   1.000
_cell.angle_alpha   90.00
_cell.angle_beta   90.00
_cell.angle_gamma   90.00
#
_symmetry.space_group_name_H-M   'P 1'
#
loop_
_entity.id
_entity.type
_entity.pdbx_description
1 polymer ?
#
loop_
_entity_poly.entity_id
_entity_poly.type
_entity_poly.pdbx_seq_one_letter_code
_entity_poly.pdbx_strand_id
1 'polypeptide(L)' 'MVRKACTLRKDDDDWGPAGTLVRDVMDEAARDRLVSNIVGHLEADVSTP' A
#
# COMPACT_ATOMS: atom_id res chain seq x y z
N MET A 1 -22.42 -22.08 3.25
CA MET A 1 -21.59 -21.66 2.10
C MET A 1 -20.12 -21.92 2.44
N VAL A 2 -19.34 -22.49 1.53
CA VAL A 2 -17.89 -22.69 1.70
C VAL A 2 -17.16 -21.56 0.99
N ARG A 3 -16.24 -20.88 1.67
CA ARG A 3 -15.34 -19.89 1.05
C ARG A 3 -14.15 -20.65 0.44
N LYS A 4 -13.83 -20.40 -0.82
CA LYS A 4 -12.62 -20.88 -1.50
C LYS A 4 -11.63 -19.72 -1.63
N ALA A 5 -10.34 -20.00 -1.58
CA ALA A 5 -9.30 -19.03 -1.91
C ALA A 5 -9.43 -18.55 -3.36
N CYS A 6 -9.10 -17.27 -3.62
CA CYS A 6 -9.05 -16.75 -4.98
C CYS A 6 -7.95 -17.45 -5.78
N THR A 7 -8.20 -17.71 -7.06
CA THR A 7 -7.18 -18.20 -7.99
C THR A 7 -6.35 -17.02 -8.50
N LEU A 8 -5.03 -17.13 -8.40
CA LEU A 8 -4.09 -16.10 -8.84
C LEU A 8 -4.20 -15.88 -10.36
N ARG A 9 -4.33 -14.62 -10.78
CA ARG A 9 -4.25 -14.20 -12.18
C ARG A 9 -2.85 -13.69 -12.50
N LYS A 10 -2.62 -13.42 -13.79
CA LYS A 10 -1.31 -12.99 -14.30
C LYS A 10 -0.74 -11.77 -13.59
N ASP A 11 -1.58 -10.77 -13.34
CA ASP A 11 -1.18 -9.48 -12.78
C ASP A 11 -1.62 -9.32 -11.31
N ASP A 12 -2.02 -10.42 -10.67
CA ASP A 12 -2.38 -10.40 -9.25
C ASP A 12 -1.08 -10.41 -8.43
N ASP A 13 -0.84 -9.32 -7.71
CA ASP A 13 0.18 -9.19 -6.69
C ASP A 13 -0.25 -8.12 -5.66
N ASP A 14 0.46 -8.04 -4.53
CA ASP A 14 0.08 -7.16 -3.41
C ASP A 14 0.51 -5.69 -3.58
N TRP A 15 1.35 -5.38 -4.57
CA TRP A 15 2.12 -4.14 -4.66
C TRP A 15 1.92 -3.35 -5.96
N GLY A 16 1.54 -4.01 -7.05
CA GLY A 16 1.44 -3.46 -8.40
C GLY A 16 0.48 -2.27 -8.44
N PRO A 17 -0.81 -2.46 -8.09
CA PRO A 17 -1.79 -1.37 -8.09
C PRO A 17 -1.42 -0.20 -7.15
N ALA A 18 -0.89 -0.50 -5.96
CA ALA A 18 -0.45 0.53 -5.02
C ALA A 18 0.77 1.31 -5.56
N GLY A 19 1.68 0.61 -6.23
CA GLY A 19 2.82 1.23 -6.90
C GLY A 19 2.42 2.14 -8.05
N THR A 20 1.44 1.75 -8.87
CA THR A 20 0.86 2.61 -9.92
C THR A 20 0.26 3.88 -9.31
N LEU A 21 -0.51 3.75 -8.23
CA LEU A 21 -1.06 4.91 -7.53
C LEU A 21 0.02 5.90 -7.09
N VAL A 22 1.12 5.42 -6.50
CA VAL A 22 2.19 6.28 -5.99
C VAL A 22 3.02 6.91 -7.10
N ARG A 23 3.34 6.16 -8.17
CA ARG A 23 4.27 6.62 -9.21
C ARG A 23 3.59 7.40 -10.33
N ASP A 24 2.40 6.98 -10.73
CA ASP A 24 1.80 7.41 -11.99
C ASP A 24 0.57 8.31 -11.78
N VAL A 25 0.01 8.34 -10.56
CA VAL A 25 -1.22 9.09 -10.24
C VAL A 25 -1.00 10.21 -9.24
N MET A 26 -0.22 9.98 -8.18
CA MET A 26 0.02 11.00 -7.15
C MET A 26 0.99 12.09 -7.63
N ASP A 27 0.65 13.33 -7.30
CA ASP A 27 1.59 14.45 -7.40
C ASP A 27 2.58 14.47 -6.21
N GLU A 28 3.57 15.36 -6.27
CA GLU A 28 4.59 15.50 -5.23
C GLU A 28 3.97 15.78 -3.86
N ALA A 29 3.01 16.72 -3.80
CA ALA A 29 2.39 17.12 -2.55
C ALA A 29 1.59 15.97 -1.90
N ALA A 30 0.93 15.12 -2.70
CA ALA A 30 0.26 13.93 -2.22
C ALA A 30 1.25 12.88 -1.70
N ARG A 31 2.36 12.68 -2.40
CA ARG A 31 3.43 11.79 -1.95
C ARG A 31 4.07 12.27 -0.65
N ASP A 32 4.32 13.56 -0.50
CA ASP A 32 4.88 14.13 0.74
C ASP A 32 3.96 13.88 1.94
N ARG A 33 2.64 14.10 1.76
CA ARG A 33 1.65 13.80 2.81
C ARG A 33 1.61 12.30 3.14
N LEU A 34 1.67 11.43 2.13
CA LEU A 34 1.67 9.99 2.32
C LEU A 34 2.88 9.55 3.17
N VAL A 35 4.07 10.04 2.85
CA VAL A 35 5.29 9.75 3.61
C VAL A 35 5.17 10.25 5.05
N SER A 36 4.75 11.49 5.26
CA SER A 36 4.59 12.07 6.59
C SER A 36 3.63 11.26 7.47
N ASN A 37 2.51 10.79 6.91
CA ASN A 37 1.53 10.02 7.66
C ASN A 37 2.07 8.63 8.04
N ILE A 38 2.73 7.93 7.11
CA ILE A 38 3.27 6.60 7.36
C ILE A 38 4.38 6.65 8.41
N VAL A 39 5.35 7.55 8.23
CA VAL A 39 6.47 7.69 9.18
C VAL A 39 5.96 8.10 10.55
N GLY A 40 5.08 9.11 10.61
CA GLY A 40 4.51 9.57 11.87
C GLY A 40 3.74 8.46 12.61
N HIS A 41 3.07 7.57 11.89
CA HIS A 41 2.41 6.42 12.52
C HIS A 41 3.41 5.36 13.01
N LEU A 42 4.46 5.08 12.23
CA LEU A 42 5.50 4.12 12.61
C LEU A 42 6.31 4.56 13.85
N GLU A 43 6.42 5.88 14.08
CA GLU A 43 7.07 6.42 15.27
C GLU A 43 6.15 6.39 16.52
N ALA A 44 4.85 6.12 16.35
CA ALA A 44 3.86 6.16 17.42
C ALA A 44 3.75 4.84 18.21
N ASP A 45 4.88 4.35 18.70
CA ASP A 45 5.00 3.18 19.61
C ASP A 45 4.40 1.87 19.06
N VAL A 46 4.51 1.65 17.75
CA VAL A 46 4.12 0.37 17.14
C VAL A 46 5.19 -0.69 17.39
N SER A 47 4.77 -1.92 17.69
CA SER A 47 5.70 -3.03 17.90
C SER A 47 6.35 -3.47 16.58
N THR A 48 7.58 -3.98 16.67
CA THR A 48 8.23 -4.63 15.53
C THR A 48 7.44 -5.87 15.08
N PRO A 49 7.49 -6.23 13.79
CA PRO A 49 6.88 -7.47 13.28
C PRO A 49 7.41 -8.73 13.97
#